data_AF-A0A945ED07-F1
#
_entry.id   AF-A0A945ED07-F1
#
_cell.length_a   1.000
_cell.length_b   1.000
_cell.length_c   1.000
_cell.angle_alpha   90.00
_cell.angle_beta   90.00
_cell.angle_gamma   90.00
#
_symmetry.space_group_name_H-M   'P 1'
#
loop_
_entity.id
_entity.type
_entity.pdbx_description
1 polymer ?
#
loop_
_entity_poly.entity_id
_entity_poly.type
_entity_poly.pdbx_seq_one_letter_code
_entity_poly.pdbx_strand_id
1 'polypeptide(L)'
;IGDVRDVNRLKDAMHGIDVVIHGAALKHVPIAEYNPMECIKTNIHGAENVIQAAIANNVEKVIALSTDKAANPINLYGATKLVSDKLFVAANNITGGKTKFSVVRYGNVAGSRGSVVPLFNKLIGEGEKFLPITNKEMTRFWITLQEGVDFVLRSMERMLGGEIFIPKIPSVKIVDLAEAMAPELPIKIIGIRPGEKLHEIMCPADDSHLTIQFNDSYVISPSIDFYSRVEDFTVNGLGEHGEFVTNGFEYNSATNNHFLSVDEINNFNNRP
;
A
#
# COMPACT_ATOMS: atom_id res chain seq x y z
N ILE A 1 -2.90 9.24 23.16
CA ILE A 1 -2.78 10.25 22.07
C ILE A 1 -1.29 10.51 21.81
N GLY A 2 -0.89 10.71 20.57
CA GLY A 2 0.49 10.98 20.15
C GLY A 2 0.56 11.24 18.64
N ASP A 3 1.72 11.70 18.17
CA ASP A 3 2.02 11.95 16.76
C ASP A 3 3.29 11.17 16.40
N VAL A 4 3.33 10.56 15.21
CA VAL A 4 4.53 9.84 14.73
C VAL A 4 5.72 10.76 14.53
N ARG A 5 5.50 12.07 14.45
CA ARG A 5 6.53 13.11 14.40
C ARG A 5 7.26 13.30 15.75
N ASP A 6 6.73 12.76 16.85
CA ASP A 6 7.34 12.82 18.18
C ASP A 6 7.96 11.46 18.56
N VAL A 7 9.27 11.35 18.37
CA VAL A 7 10.02 10.12 18.66
C VAL A 7 10.03 9.75 20.14
N ASN A 8 10.04 10.73 21.05
CA ASN A 8 10.05 10.44 22.49
C ASN A 8 8.70 9.85 22.90
N ARG A 9 7.60 10.42 22.38
CA ARG A 9 6.27 9.87 22.61
C ARG A 9 6.11 8.45 22.05
N LEU A 10 6.72 8.17 20.90
CA LEU A 10 6.74 6.81 20.32
C LEU A 10 7.57 5.84 21.18
N LYS A 11 8.73 6.26 21.69
CA LYS A 11 9.56 5.42 22.58
C LYS A 11 8.78 5.01 23.83
N ASP A 12 8.09 5.96 24.48
CA ASP A 12 7.25 5.66 25.64
C ASP A 12 6.10 4.71 25.29
N ALA A 13 5.47 4.91 24.13
CA ALA A 13 4.33 4.11 23.69
C ALA A 13 4.71 2.68 23.28
N MET A 14 5.97 2.43 22.89
CA MET A 14 6.46 1.12 22.48
C MET A 14 7.09 0.31 23.63
N HIS A 15 7.05 0.81 24.87
CA HIS A 15 7.59 0.08 26.01
C HIS A 15 6.80 -1.21 26.27
N GLY A 16 7.47 -2.36 26.17
CA GLY A 16 6.86 -3.68 26.34
C GLY A 16 5.96 -4.13 25.19
N ILE A 17 6.13 -3.57 23.99
CA ILE A 17 5.39 -3.95 22.79
C ILE A 17 6.21 -4.94 21.95
N ASP A 18 5.60 -6.07 21.60
CA ASP A 18 6.26 -7.11 20.80
C ASP A 18 6.16 -6.83 19.29
N VAL A 19 5.04 -6.24 18.86
CA VAL A 19 4.70 -6.06 17.44
C VAL A 19 4.15 -4.67 17.17
N VAL A 20 4.61 -4.04 16.09
CA VAL A 20 4.11 -2.73 15.64
C VAL A 20 3.57 -2.81 14.21
N ILE A 21 2.35 -2.27 14.01
CA ILE A 21 1.79 -2.02 12.68
C ILE A 21 1.75 -0.51 12.45
N HIS A 22 2.57 -0.01 11.54
CA HIS A 22 2.64 1.40 11.19
C HIS A 22 1.70 1.74 10.02
N GLY A 23 0.49 2.18 10.37
CA GLY A 23 -0.54 2.64 9.41
C GLY A 23 -0.76 4.16 9.35
N ALA A 24 0.01 4.96 10.09
CA ALA A 24 -0.16 6.42 10.14
C ALA A 24 0.49 7.09 8.91
N ALA A 25 -0.28 7.89 8.17
CA ALA A 25 0.22 8.65 7.02
C ALA A 25 -0.72 9.80 6.63
N LEU A 26 -0.19 10.79 5.92
CA LEU A 26 -1.00 11.69 5.08
C LEU A 26 -1.11 11.10 3.67
N LYS A 27 -2.31 10.67 3.29
CA LYS A 27 -2.58 9.87 2.07
C LYS A 27 -3.34 10.56 0.94
N HIS A 28 -3.77 11.82 1.13
CA HIS A 28 -4.54 12.54 0.13
C HIS A 28 -3.61 13.17 -0.91
N VAL A 29 -3.54 12.59 -2.12
CA VAL A 29 -2.62 13.02 -3.19
C VAL A 29 -2.68 14.52 -3.47
N PRO A 30 -3.86 15.14 -3.78
CA PRO A 30 -3.88 16.57 -4.05
C PRO A 30 -3.44 17.41 -2.84
N ILE A 31 -3.84 17.02 -1.63
CA ILE A 31 -3.45 17.74 -0.40
C ILE A 31 -1.93 17.66 -0.18
N ALA A 32 -1.30 16.54 -0.50
CA ALA A 32 0.14 16.37 -0.41
C ALA A 32 0.89 17.29 -1.39
N GLU A 33 0.39 17.47 -2.61
CA GLU A 33 0.96 18.42 -3.58
C GLU A 33 0.92 19.88 -3.06
N TYR A 34 -0.16 20.27 -2.38
CA TYR A 34 -0.29 21.61 -1.79
C TYR A 34 0.41 21.77 -0.44
N ASN A 35 0.62 20.69 0.31
CA ASN A 35 1.19 20.71 1.67
C ASN A 35 2.40 19.78 1.77
N PRO A 36 3.46 20.03 0.97
CA PRO A 36 4.51 19.04 0.77
C PRO A 36 5.28 18.70 2.04
N MET A 37 5.61 19.73 2.82
CA MET A 37 6.37 19.55 4.06
C MET A 37 5.61 18.77 5.12
N GLU A 38 4.28 18.87 5.16
CA GLU A 38 3.48 18.12 6.12
C GLU A 38 3.42 16.64 5.75
N CYS A 39 3.35 16.33 4.45
CA CYS A 39 3.46 14.96 3.94
C CYS A 39 4.84 14.36 4.25
N ILE A 40 5.92 15.11 3.99
CA ILE A 40 7.30 14.71 4.30
C ILE A 40 7.48 14.41 5.80
N LYS A 41 7.11 15.35 6.67
CA LYS A 41 7.26 15.18 8.13
C LYS A 41 6.50 13.96 8.65
N THR A 42 5.29 13.73 8.14
CA THR A 42 4.47 12.61 8.63
C THR A 42 4.96 11.27 8.08
N ASN A 43 5.21 11.19 6.77
CA ASN A 43 5.42 9.92 6.11
C ASN A 43 6.90 9.49 6.14
N ILE A 44 7.85 10.43 6.08
CA ILE A 44 9.29 10.13 6.10
C ILE A 44 9.82 10.19 7.53
N HIS A 45 9.74 11.35 8.19
CA HIS A 45 10.27 11.45 9.56
C HIS A 45 9.45 10.60 10.54
N GLY A 46 8.15 10.45 10.32
CA GLY A 46 7.33 9.52 11.10
C GLY A 46 7.77 8.06 10.96
N ALA A 47 8.13 7.63 9.74
CA ALA A 47 8.69 6.29 9.52
C ALA A 47 10.04 6.11 10.23
N GLU A 48 10.94 7.09 10.11
CA GLU A 48 12.22 7.10 10.81
C GLU A 48 12.04 7.02 12.33
N ASN A 49 11.14 7.81 12.90
CA ASN A 49 10.87 7.82 14.34
C ASN A 49 10.30 6.49 14.83
N VAL A 50 9.41 5.87 14.05
CA VAL A 50 8.87 4.53 14.36
C VAL A 50 9.98 3.49 14.36
N ILE A 51 10.88 3.52 13.38
CA ILE A 51 12.04 2.62 13.32
C ILE A 51 12.91 2.83 14.58
N GLN A 52 13.28 4.07 14.88
CA GLN A 52 14.13 4.37 16.05
C GLN A 52 13.48 3.93 17.37
N ALA A 53 12.18 4.17 17.55
CA ALA A 53 11.45 3.79 18.75
C ALA A 53 11.31 2.27 18.89
N ALA A 54 11.08 1.56 17.78
CA ALA A 54 10.97 0.11 17.76
C ALA A 54 12.29 -0.56 18.15
N ILE A 55 13.41 -0.08 17.58
CA ILE A 55 14.76 -0.56 17.91
C ILE A 55 15.07 -0.29 19.39
N ALA A 56 14.80 0.92 19.88
CA ALA A 56 15.10 1.31 21.25
C ALA A 56 14.33 0.47 22.30
N ASN A 57 13.15 -0.04 21.94
CA ASN A 57 12.31 -0.86 22.80
C ASN A 57 12.39 -2.37 22.53
N ASN A 58 13.30 -2.81 21.65
CA ASN A 58 13.45 -4.21 21.27
C ASN A 58 12.14 -4.85 20.76
N VAL A 59 11.34 -4.10 20.00
CA VAL A 59 10.18 -4.66 19.29
C VAL A 59 10.66 -5.81 18.40
N GLU A 60 9.93 -6.91 18.32
CA GLU A 60 10.35 -8.08 17.53
C GLU A 60 10.06 -7.89 16.05
N LYS A 61 8.85 -7.45 15.72
CA LYS A 61 8.38 -7.33 14.33
C LYS A 61 7.64 -6.03 14.08
N VAL A 62 7.93 -5.43 12.92
CA VAL A 62 7.28 -4.20 12.46
C VAL A 62 6.82 -4.39 11.02
N ILE A 63 5.54 -4.12 10.78
CA ILE A 63 5.00 -3.96 9.43
C ILE A 63 4.62 -2.51 9.20
N ALA A 64 5.15 -1.93 8.12
CA ALA A 64 4.72 -0.63 7.62
C ALA A 64 3.75 -0.79 6.44
N LEU A 65 2.68 0.00 6.44
CA LEU A 65 1.75 0.04 5.30
C LEU A 65 2.28 0.98 4.21
N SER A 66 2.36 0.45 2.99
CA SER A 66 2.69 1.15 1.76
C SER A 66 1.47 1.25 0.84
N THR A 67 1.68 1.65 -0.40
CA THR A 67 0.65 1.91 -1.41
C THR A 67 1.23 1.64 -2.79
N ASP A 68 0.39 1.19 -3.71
CA ASP A 68 0.68 1.16 -5.15
C ASP A 68 1.33 2.46 -5.69
N LYS A 69 0.94 3.63 -5.16
CA LYS A 69 1.50 4.94 -5.54
C LYS A 69 2.99 5.09 -5.23
N ALA A 70 3.57 4.25 -4.38
CA ALA A 70 5.00 4.22 -4.09
C ALA A 70 5.82 3.55 -5.20
N ALA A 71 5.18 2.78 -6.09
CA ALA A 71 5.82 2.18 -7.24
C ALA A 71 5.83 3.17 -8.41
N ASN A 72 7.01 3.52 -8.93
CA ASN A 72 7.20 4.54 -9.99
C ASN A 72 6.39 5.83 -9.73
N PRO A 73 6.56 6.49 -8.57
CA PRO A 73 5.69 7.57 -8.13
C PRO A 73 5.78 8.80 -9.04
N ILE A 74 4.65 9.46 -9.29
CA ILE A 74 4.59 10.77 -9.97
C ILE A 74 4.06 11.89 -9.06
N ASN A 75 3.61 11.53 -7.85
CA ASN A 75 3.11 12.47 -6.85
C ASN A 75 3.93 12.38 -5.57
N LEU A 76 3.91 13.45 -4.79
CA LEU A 76 4.68 13.57 -3.58
C LEU A 76 4.28 12.52 -2.54
N TYR A 77 2.98 12.23 -2.39
CA TYR A 77 2.53 11.18 -1.47
C TYR A 77 3.22 9.85 -1.77
N GLY A 78 3.18 9.41 -3.03
CA GLY A 78 3.86 8.22 -3.52
C GLY A 78 5.37 8.28 -3.29
N ALA A 79 6.01 9.41 -3.59
CA ALA A 79 7.44 9.59 -3.35
C ALA A 79 7.80 9.45 -1.86
N THR A 80 7.02 10.04 -0.95
CA THR A 80 7.25 9.90 0.50
C THR A 80 7.06 8.47 0.98
N LYS A 81 6.11 7.72 0.38
CA LYS A 81 5.91 6.31 0.70
C LYS A 81 7.01 5.42 0.14
N LEU A 82 7.56 5.73 -1.04
CA LEU A 82 8.76 5.05 -1.53
C LEU A 82 9.96 5.25 -0.58
N VAL A 83 10.17 6.47 -0.08
CA VAL A 83 11.22 6.72 0.91
C VAL A 83 10.94 5.96 2.20
N SER A 84 9.70 5.99 2.70
CA SER A 84 9.27 5.19 3.86
C SER A 84 9.58 3.71 3.67
N ASP A 85 9.25 3.11 2.53
CA ASP A 85 9.51 1.71 2.23
C ASP A 85 11.02 1.40 2.28
N LYS A 86 11.83 2.25 1.65
CA LYS A 86 13.30 2.10 1.66
C LYS A 86 13.87 2.21 3.08
N LEU A 87 13.35 3.10 3.93
CA LEU A 87 13.79 3.24 5.32
C LEU A 87 13.50 1.97 6.14
N PHE A 88 12.28 1.42 6.03
CA PHE A 88 11.92 0.19 6.73
C PHE A 88 12.75 -1.01 6.27
N VAL A 89 12.95 -1.17 4.96
CA VAL A 89 13.81 -2.26 4.44
C VAL A 89 15.25 -2.11 4.93
N ALA A 90 15.83 -0.91 4.84
CA ALA A 90 17.21 -0.65 5.25
C ALA A 90 17.45 -0.80 6.76
N ALA A 91 16.42 -0.58 7.59
CA ALA A 91 16.52 -0.72 9.04
C ALA A 91 16.94 -2.13 9.48
N ASN A 92 16.64 -3.18 8.69
CA ASN A 92 17.09 -4.54 8.98
C ASN A 92 18.63 -4.68 9.00
N ASN A 93 19.36 -3.84 8.25
CA ASN A 93 20.82 -3.82 8.29
C ASN A 93 21.35 -3.22 9.61
N ILE A 94 20.62 -2.27 10.18
CA ILE A 94 20.99 -1.61 11.46
C ILE A 94 20.77 -2.56 12.64
N THR A 95 19.67 -3.31 12.63
CA THR A 95 19.29 -4.18 13.77
C THR A 95 19.98 -5.53 13.77
N GLY A 96 20.62 -5.91 12.67
CA GLY A 96 21.18 -7.23 12.49
C GLY A 96 20.11 -8.34 12.52
N GLY A 97 18.84 -8.01 12.25
CA GLY A 97 17.71 -8.94 12.29
C GLY A 97 17.05 -9.14 13.66
N LYS A 98 17.46 -8.40 14.72
CA LYS A 98 16.80 -8.47 16.04
C LYS A 98 15.35 -7.96 16.00
N THR A 99 15.17 -6.72 15.55
CA THR A 99 13.87 -6.20 15.12
C THR A 99 13.77 -6.39 13.62
N LYS A 100 12.75 -7.10 13.16
CA LYS A 100 12.48 -7.35 11.75
C LYS A 100 11.51 -6.30 11.22
N PHE A 101 11.85 -5.68 10.10
CA PHE A 101 11.01 -4.69 9.45
C PHE A 101 10.62 -5.17 8.06
N SER A 102 9.32 -5.23 7.79
CA SER A 102 8.79 -5.52 6.46
C SER A 102 7.72 -4.52 6.08
N VAL A 103 7.38 -4.49 4.81
CA VAL A 103 6.40 -3.57 4.24
C VAL A 103 5.27 -4.37 3.62
N VAL A 104 4.04 -3.87 3.75
CA VAL A 104 2.88 -4.41 3.04
C VAL A 104 2.37 -3.34 2.10
N ARG A 105 2.34 -3.64 0.80
CA ARG A 105 1.89 -2.73 -0.26
C ARG A 105 0.66 -3.32 -0.95
N TYR A 106 -0.42 -2.55 -1.01
CA TYR A 106 -1.61 -2.88 -1.77
C TYR A 106 -2.24 -1.62 -2.40
N GLY A 107 -3.27 -1.84 -3.21
CA GLY A 107 -3.99 -0.81 -3.94
C GLY A 107 -5.05 -0.07 -3.12
N ASN A 108 -6.11 0.35 -3.80
CA ASN A 108 -7.22 1.08 -3.19
C ASN A 108 -8.06 0.16 -2.30
N VAL A 109 -8.23 0.58 -1.04
CA VAL A 109 -9.15 -0.06 -0.10
C VAL A 109 -10.57 0.45 -0.35
N ALA A 110 -11.48 -0.46 -0.68
CA ALA A 110 -12.90 -0.19 -0.90
C ALA A 110 -13.51 0.51 0.32
N GLY A 111 -14.31 1.55 0.09
CA GLY A 111 -15.00 2.27 1.18
C GLY A 111 -14.10 3.06 2.13
N SER A 112 -12.78 3.11 1.92
CA SER A 112 -11.89 3.79 2.86
C SER A 112 -12.20 5.28 2.99
N ARG A 113 -12.00 5.84 4.19
CA ARG A 113 -12.30 7.26 4.49
C ARG A 113 -11.66 8.19 3.46
N GLY A 114 -12.49 9.05 2.87
CA GLY A 114 -12.09 10.05 1.89
C GLY A 114 -11.75 9.50 0.49
N SER A 115 -12.15 8.27 0.18
CA SER A 115 -12.01 7.66 -1.15
C SER A 115 -13.21 7.94 -2.06
N VAL A 116 -13.18 7.38 -3.27
CA VAL A 116 -14.20 7.61 -4.31
C VAL A 116 -15.57 7.02 -3.93
N VAL A 117 -15.63 5.87 -3.25
CA VAL A 117 -16.91 5.23 -2.86
C VAL A 117 -17.69 6.13 -1.88
N PRO A 118 -17.11 6.62 -0.76
CA PRO A 118 -17.79 7.58 0.10
C PRO A 118 -18.17 8.89 -0.61
N LEU A 119 -17.36 9.36 -1.57
CA LEU A 119 -17.69 10.54 -2.37
C LEU A 119 -18.94 10.28 -3.22
N PHE A 120 -19.00 9.18 -3.97
CA PHE A 120 -20.16 8.85 -4.79
C PHE A 120 -21.41 8.62 -3.94
N ASN A 121 -21.33 7.90 -2.83
CA ASN A 121 -22.44 7.73 -1.90
C ASN A 121 -22.98 9.08 -1.39
N LYS A 122 -22.08 10.02 -1.08
CA LYS A 122 -22.47 11.37 -0.68
C LYS A 122 -23.21 12.10 -1.81
N LEU A 123 -22.67 12.12 -3.02
CA LEU A 123 -23.28 12.81 -4.17
C LEU A 123 -24.64 12.21 -4.53
N ILE A 124 -24.77 10.87 -4.49
CA ILE A 124 -26.04 10.16 -4.71
C ILE A 124 -27.05 10.55 -3.64
N GLY A 125 -26.64 10.55 -2.36
CA GLY A 125 -27.51 10.96 -1.25
C GLY A 125 -27.93 12.43 -1.29
N GLU A 126 -27.11 13.30 -1.87
CA GLU A 126 -27.40 14.72 -2.11
C GLU A 126 -28.26 14.98 -3.36
N GLY A 127 -28.58 13.93 -4.15
CA GLY A 127 -29.40 14.03 -5.35
C GLY A 127 -28.68 14.69 -6.53
N GLU A 128 -27.34 14.54 -6.59
CA GLU A 128 -26.54 15.08 -7.69
C GLU A 128 -26.92 14.46 -9.03
N LYS A 129 -26.79 15.27 -10.10
CA LYS A 129 -27.26 14.88 -11.44
C LYS A 129 -26.26 14.05 -12.22
N PHE A 130 -25.04 13.90 -11.73
CA PHE A 130 -23.97 13.14 -12.39
C PHE A 130 -22.91 12.70 -11.38
N LEU A 131 -22.16 11.64 -11.72
CA LEU A 131 -20.96 11.26 -10.97
C LEU A 131 -19.70 11.80 -11.67
N PRO A 132 -18.79 12.48 -10.93
CA PRO A 132 -17.56 13.01 -11.50
C PRO A 132 -16.51 11.90 -11.64
N ILE A 133 -16.02 11.69 -12.87
CA ILE A 133 -14.89 10.80 -13.16
C ILE A 133 -13.76 11.61 -13.80
N THR A 134 -12.53 11.33 -13.42
CA THR A 134 -11.36 12.08 -13.87
C THR A 134 -10.94 11.69 -15.29
N ASN A 135 -10.93 10.39 -15.60
CA ASN A 135 -10.65 9.84 -16.93
C ASN A 135 -11.40 8.50 -17.14
N LYS A 136 -11.88 8.25 -18.37
CA LYS A 136 -12.62 7.03 -18.72
C LYS A 136 -11.78 5.75 -18.65
N GLU A 137 -10.49 5.85 -18.96
CA GLU A 137 -9.57 4.71 -18.97
C GLU A 137 -8.99 4.40 -17.57
N MET A 138 -9.40 5.14 -16.53
CA MET A 138 -8.78 5.02 -15.22
C MET A 138 -9.05 3.66 -14.58
N THR A 139 -7.98 2.99 -14.13
CA THR A 139 -8.06 1.71 -13.42
C THR A 139 -7.37 1.76 -12.07
N ARG A 140 -7.84 0.97 -11.11
CA ARG A 140 -7.23 0.83 -9.78
C ARG A 140 -7.23 -0.64 -9.36
N PHE A 141 -6.21 -1.06 -8.63
CA PHE A 141 -6.29 -2.29 -7.86
C PHE A 141 -7.27 -2.12 -6.71
N TRP A 142 -8.03 -3.17 -6.39
CA TRP A 142 -9.16 -3.11 -5.46
C TRP A 142 -9.08 -4.22 -4.41
N ILE A 143 -9.16 -3.84 -3.14
CA ILE A 143 -9.08 -4.76 -1.98
C ILE A 143 -10.11 -4.32 -0.93
N THR A 144 -10.72 -5.25 -0.20
CA THR A 144 -11.56 -4.89 0.95
C THR A 144 -10.69 -4.47 2.15
N LEU A 145 -11.31 -3.84 3.16
CA LEU A 145 -10.58 -3.52 4.38
C LEU A 145 -10.15 -4.82 5.09
N GLN A 146 -11.05 -5.80 5.19
CA GLN A 146 -10.76 -7.07 5.85
C GLN A 146 -9.65 -7.85 5.14
N GLU A 147 -9.68 -7.94 3.81
CA GLU A 147 -8.60 -8.58 3.03
C GLU A 147 -7.24 -7.90 3.26
N GLY A 148 -7.22 -6.57 3.36
CA GLY A 148 -6.02 -5.81 3.68
C GLY A 148 -5.48 -6.14 5.09
N VAL A 149 -6.36 -6.21 6.09
CA VAL A 149 -6.01 -6.59 7.46
C VAL A 149 -5.49 -8.02 7.52
N ASP A 150 -6.21 -8.97 6.91
CA ASP A 150 -5.84 -10.39 6.88
C ASP A 150 -4.48 -10.58 6.19
N PHE A 151 -4.22 -9.82 5.11
CA PHE A 151 -2.94 -9.86 4.44
C PHE A 151 -1.79 -9.35 5.33
N VAL A 152 -2.00 -8.27 6.08
CA VAL A 152 -1.01 -7.76 7.06
C VAL A 152 -0.70 -8.80 8.12
N LEU A 153 -1.72 -9.45 8.69
CA LEU A 153 -1.54 -10.48 9.72
C LEU A 153 -0.79 -11.70 9.18
N ARG A 154 -1.16 -12.21 7.99
CA ARG A 154 -0.45 -13.33 7.36
C ARG A 154 0.99 -12.97 6.99
N SER A 155 1.24 -11.75 6.52
CA SER A 155 2.60 -11.24 6.32
C SER A 155 3.42 -11.21 7.62
N MET A 156 2.81 -10.86 8.75
CA MET A 156 3.48 -10.84 10.06
C MET A 156 3.94 -12.25 10.49
N GLU A 157 3.18 -13.28 10.16
CA GLU A 157 3.50 -14.67 10.48
C GLU A 157 4.68 -15.18 9.64
N ARG A 158 4.73 -14.83 8.35
CA ARG A 158 5.72 -15.36 7.40
C ARG A 158 6.95 -14.48 7.14
N MET A 159 7.05 -13.30 7.74
CA MET A 159 8.17 -12.38 7.51
C MET A 159 9.51 -12.83 8.12
N LEU A 160 10.57 -12.67 7.33
CA LEU A 160 11.99 -12.77 7.69
C LEU A 160 12.60 -11.39 8.00
N GLY A 161 12.01 -10.32 7.46
CA GLY A 161 12.45 -8.92 7.58
C GLY A 161 13.17 -8.46 6.31
N GLY A 162 12.67 -7.39 5.70
CA GLY A 162 13.18 -6.78 4.48
C GLY A 162 12.22 -6.86 3.29
N GLU A 163 11.20 -7.70 3.37
CA GLU A 163 10.24 -7.91 2.28
C GLU A 163 9.32 -6.71 2.05
N ILE A 164 8.93 -6.51 0.79
CA ILE A 164 7.71 -5.78 0.44
C ILE A 164 6.67 -6.80 -0.04
N PHE A 165 5.70 -7.12 0.80
CA PHE A 165 4.60 -8.04 0.50
C PHE A 165 3.51 -7.35 -0.32
N ILE A 166 3.06 -7.99 -1.39
CA ILE A 166 2.05 -7.47 -2.32
C ILE A 166 0.99 -8.55 -2.60
N PRO A 167 -0.29 -8.35 -2.26
CA PRO A 167 -1.32 -9.36 -2.49
C PRO A 167 -1.71 -9.41 -3.97
N LYS A 168 -2.14 -10.58 -4.46
CA LYS A 168 -2.79 -10.69 -5.77
C LYS A 168 -4.26 -10.29 -5.63
N ILE A 169 -4.59 -9.10 -6.13
CA ILE A 169 -5.92 -8.48 -6.02
C ILE A 169 -6.48 -8.08 -7.39
N PRO A 170 -7.81 -8.00 -7.53
CA PRO A 170 -8.43 -7.59 -8.79
C PRO A 170 -8.20 -6.11 -9.09
N SER A 171 -8.46 -5.73 -10.34
CA SER A 171 -8.59 -4.35 -10.79
C SER A 171 -10.05 -3.95 -10.98
N VAL A 172 -10.32 -2.65 -10.91
CA VAL A 172 -11.60 -2.04 -11.31
C VAL A 172 -11.35 -0.92 -12.30
N LYS A 173 -12.25 -0.75 -13.27
CA LYS A 173 -12.36 0.52 -13.99
C LYS A 173 -13.24 1.46 -13.19
N ILE A 174 -12.87 2.73 -13.13
CA ILE A 174 -13.63 3.72 -12.34
C ILE A 174 -15.02 3.99 -12.95
N VAL A 175 -15.18 3.79 -14.26
CA VAL A 175 -16.48 3.86 -14.95
C VAL A 175 -17.42 2.73 -14.49
N ASP A 176 -16.92 1.50 -14.43
CA ASP A 176 -17.70 0.34 -13.97
C ASP A 176 -18.08 0.49 -12.49
N LEU A 177 -17.21 1.10 -11.67
CA LEU A 177 -17.53 1.44 -10.29
C LEU A 177 -18.68 2.46 -10.18
N ALA A 178 -18.68 3.49 -11.03
CA ALA A 178 -19.77 4.47 -11.05
C ALA A 178 -21.09 3.84 -11.51
N GLU A 179 -21.04 2.99 -12.53
CA GLU A 179 -22.20 2.24 -13.03
C GLU A 179 -22.77 1.29 -11.96
N ALA A 180 -21.90 0.57 -11.24
CA ALA A 180 -22.32 -0.30 -10.14
C ALA A 180 -23.07 0.47 -9.04
N MET A 181 -22.58 1.67 -8.70
CA MET A 181 -23.13 2.47 -7.60
C MET A 181 -24.39 3.27 -7.99
N ALA A 182 -24.48 3.75 -9.22
CA ALA A 182 -25.59 4.56 -9.70
C ALA A 182 -25.81 4.40 -11.22
N PRO A 183 -26.41 3.28 -11.66
CA PRO A 183 -26.52 2.94 -13.08
C PRO A 183 -27.30 3.97 -13.92
N GLU A 184 -28.25 4.67 -13.29
CA GLU A 184 -29.08 5.68 -13.94
C GLU A 184 -28.44 7.09 -13.96
N LEU A 185 -27.36 7.32 -13.21
CA LEU A 185 -26.71 8.64 -13.16
C LEU A 185 -25.66 8.77 -14.28
N PRO A 186 -25.71 9.85 -15.09
CA PRO A 186 -24.71 10.07 -16.11
C PRO A 186 -23.33 10.35 -15.48
N ILE A 187 -22.28 9.96 -16.20
CA ILE A 187 -20.89 10.24 -15.82
C ILE A 187 -20.45 11.56 -16.46
N LYS A 188 -19.83 12.44 -15.68
CA LYS A 188 -19.17 13.66 -16.19
C LYS A 188 -17.66 13.55 -16.07
N ILE A 189 -16.96 13.73 -17.19
CA ILE A 189 -15.49 13.78 -17.18
C ILE A 189 -15.02 15.15 -16.70
N ILE A 190 -14.29 15.16 -15.58
CA ILE A 190 -13.80 16.39 -14.92
C ILE A 190 -12.29 16.64 -15.13
N GLY A 191 -11.60 15.74 -15.80
CA GLY A 191 -10.16 15.81 -16.03
C GLY A 191 -9.33 15.22 -14.89
N ILE A 192 -8.05 14.99 -15.17
CA ILE A 192 -7.09 14.38 -14.24
C ILE A 192 -6.71 15.38 -13.15
N ARG A 193 -6.71 14.95 -11.89
CA ARG A 193 -6.31 15.78 -10.75
C ARG A 193 -4.78 15.86 -10.63
N PRO A 194 -4.22 16.88 -9.94
CA PRO A 194 -2.78 16.98 -9.71
C PRO A 194 -2.20 15.69 -9.13
N GLY A 195 -1.12 15.19 -9.76
CA GLY A 195 -0.38 14.01 -9.31
C GLY A 195 -1.10 12.67 -9.49
N GLU A 196 -2.26 12.63 -10.14
CA GLU A 196 -3.02 11.39 -10.32
C GLU A 196 -2.54 10.57 -11.52
N LYS A 197 -2.27 9.28 -11.29
CA LYS A 197 -1.96 8.32 -12.36
C LYS A 197 -3.23 7.81 -13.04
N LEU A 198 -3.11 7.45 -14.32
CA LEU A 198 -4.17 6.74 -15.02
C LEU A 198 -4.32 5.29 -14.52
N HIS A 199 -3.19 4.61 -14.37
CA HIS A 199 -3.08 3.24 -13.90
C HIS A 199 -2.01 3.14 -12.82
N GLU A 200 -2.19 2.22 -11.89
CA GLU A 200 -1.30 2.00 -10.76
C GLU A 200 -0.43 0.77 -11.00
N ILE A 201 0.76 0.76 -10.39
CA ILE A 201 1.72 -0.35 -10.46
C ILE A 201 1.94 -0.84 -9.03
N MET A 202 2.04 -2.15 -8.81
CA MET A 202 2.44 -2.69 -7.50
C MET A 202 3.85 -3.30 -7.54
N CYS A 203 4.19 -4.00 -8.62
CA CYS A 203 5.54 -4.51 -8.92
C CYS A 203 6.08 -3.83 -10.18
N PRO A 204 7.04 -2.89 -10.08
CA PRO A 204 7.70 -2.29 -11.24
C PRO A 204 8.44 -3.32 -12.09
N ALA A 205 8.44 -3.12 -13.42
CA ALA A 205 9.21 -3.96 -14.35
C ALA A 205 10.72 -3.97 -14.04
N ASP A 206 11.28 -2.83 -13.64
CA ASP A 206 12.71 -2.73 -13.29
C ASP A 206 13.07 -3.56 -12.04
N ASP A 207 12.10 -3.80 -11.15
CA ASP A 207 12.26 -4.63 -9.95
C ASP A 207 11.90 -6.11 -10.20
N SER A 208 11.63 -6.53 -11.45
CA SER A 208 11.22 -7.92 -11.74
C SER A 208 12.24 -8.94 -11.27
N HIS A 209 13.54 -8.60 -11.38
CA HIS A 209 14.65 -9.44 -10.93
C HIS A 209 14.71 -9.64 -9.40
N LEU A 210 14.00 -8.81 -8.63
CA LEU A 210 13.84 -8.92 -7.18
C LEU A 210 12.48 -9.49 -6.78
N THR A 211 11.56 -9.65 -7.74
CA THR A 211 10.18 -10.01 -7.48
C THR A 211 9.99 -11.52 -7.50
N ILE A 212 9.47 -12.04 -6.38
CA ILE A 212 9.20 -13.45 -6.16
C ILE A 212 7.68 -13.64 -6.13
N GLN A 213 7.17 -14.58 -6.91
CA GLN A 213 5.77 -14.96 -6.93
C GLN A 213 5.53 -16.15 -5.99
N PHE A 214 4.59 -15.97 -5.08
CA PHE A 214 3.97 -17.01 -4.28
C PHE A 214 2.58 -17.33 -4.82
N ASN A 215 1.88 -18.30 -4.22
CA ASN A 215 0.53 -18.67 -4.65
C ASN A 215 -0.45 -17.47 -4.60
N ASP A 216 -0.49 -16.76 -3.47
CA ASP A 216 -1.48 -15.72 -3.17
C ASP A 216 -0.92 -14.28 -3.23
N SER A 217 0.39 -14.13 -3.38
CA SER A 217 1.07 -12.83 -3.31
C SER A 217 2.34 -12.78 -4.13
N TYR A 218 2.90 -11.58 -4.22
CA TYR A 218 4.28 -11.32 -4.62
C TYR A 218 5.06 -10.79 -3.42
N VAL A 219 6.38 -10.97 -3.46
CA VAL A 219 7.35 -10.34 -2.56
C VAL A 219 8.39 -9.65 -3.42
N ILE A 220 8.65 -8.36 -3.17
CA ILE A 220 9.86 -7.72 -3.66
C ILE A 220 10.93 -7.87 -2.58
N SER A 221 11.99 -8.60 -2.91
CA SER A 221 13.15 -8.77 -2.03
C SER A 221 13.98 -7.48 -1.94
N PRO A 222 14.78 -7.29 -0.87
CA PRO A 222 15.61 -6.11 -0.72
C PRO A 222 16.54 -5.88 -1.92
N SER A 223 16.67 -4.62 -2.36
CA SER A 223 17.64 -4.22 -3.38
C SER A 223 19.06 -4.02 -2.82
N ILE A 224 19.29 -4.41 -1.56
CA ILE A 224 20.55 -4.24 -0.82
C ILE A 224 20.84 -5.55 -0.09
N ASP A 225 22.11 -5.85 0.14
CA ASP A 225 22.52 -6.97 0.98
C ASP A 225 22.53 -6.56 2.45
N PHE A 226 22.08 -7.48 3.32
CA PHE A 226 22.20 -7.30 4.77
C PHE A 226 23.53 -7.90 5.25
N TYR A 227 24.39 -7.09 5.87
CA TYR A 227 25.74 -7.56 6.24
C TYR A 227 25.75 -8.65 7.32
N SER A 228 24.73 -8.67 8.17
CA SER A 228 24.66 -9.59 9.32
C SER A 228 24.06 -10.95 8.99
N ARG A 229 23.38 -11.10 7.84
CA ARG A 229 22.63 -12.31 7.48
C ARG A 229 22.43 -12.42 5.97
N VAL A 230 22.53 -13.63 5.47
CA VAL A 230 22.09 -13.97 4.11
C VAL A 230 20.74 -14.65 4.26
N GLU A 231 19.70 -14.07 3.66
CA GLU A 231 18.34 -14.59 3.70
C GLU A 231 17.93 -15.00 2.29
N ASP A 232 17.39 -16.20 2.17
CA ASP A 232 16.73 -16.66 0.95
C ASP A 232 15.24 -16.32 1.03
N PHE A 233 14.83 -15.27 0.33
CA PHE A 233 13.43 -14.83 0.31
C PHE A 233 12.52 -15.70 -0.56
N THR A 234 13.04 -16.75 -1.22
CA THR A 234 12.22 -17.72 -1.97
C THR A 234 11.52 -18.73 -1.06
N VAL A 235 11.94 -18.85 0.20
CA VAL A 235 11.26 -19.63 1.24
C VAL A 235 10.94 -18.73 2.41
N ASN A 236 9.66 -18.53 2.70
CA ASN A 236 9.26 -17.62 3.77
C ASN A 236 9.24 -18.29 5.17
N GLY A 237 8.93 -17.51 6.20
CA GLY A 237 8.92 -17.99 7.60
C GLY A 237 7.94 -19.12 7.92
N LEU A 238 6.99 -19.42 7.01
CA LEU A 238 6.07 -20.56 7.12
C LEU A 238 6.50 -21.76 6.26
N GLY A 239 7.63 -21.67 5.55
CA GLY A 239 8.10 -22.71 4.64
C GLY A 239 7.35 -22.74 3.30
N GLU A 240 6.59 -21.69 2.96
CA GLU A 240 6.01 -21.57 1.62
C GLU A 240 7.11 -21.24 0.62
N HIS A 241 7.06 -21.85 -0.56
CA HIS A 241 8.04 -21.64 -1.62
C HIS A 241 7.48 -20.69 -2.69
N GLY A 242 8.33 -19.77 -3.15
CA GLY A 242 8.06 -18.87 -4.25
C GLY A 242 9.13 -18.99 -5.33
N GLU A 243 8.83 -18.46 -6.52
CA GLU A 243 9.73 -18.46 -7.67
C GLU A 243 9.90 -17.04 -8.20
N PHE A 244 11.09 -16.69 -8.69
CA PHE A 244 11.28 -15.40 -9.34
C PHE A 244 10.38 -15.28 -10.57
N VAL A 245 9.77 -14.11 -10.73
CA VAL A 245 9.01 -13.78 -11.95
C VAL A 245 9.95 -13.65 -13.15
N THR A 246 9.37 -13.67 -14.35
CA THR A 246 10.14 -13.44 -15.57
C THR A 246 10.68 -12.00 -15.65
N ASN A 247 11.85 -11.82 -16.25
CA ASN A 247 12.40 -10.49 -16.47
C ASN A 247 11.43 -9.59 -17.26
N GLY A 248 11.24 -8.36 -16.78
CA GLY A 248 10.28 -7.40 -17.33
C GLY A 248 8.83 -7.64 -16.88
N PHE A 249 8.56 -8.58 -15.97
CA PHE A 249 7.24 -8.72 -15.35
C PHE A 249 6.82 -7.41 -14.66
N GLU A 250 5.62 -6.94 -14.96
CA GLU A 250 5.03 -5.77 -14.31
C GLU A 250 3.64 -6.12 -13.80
N TYR A 251 3.38 -5.82 -12.52
CA TYR A 251 2.04 -5.95 -11.96
C TYR A 251 1.30 -4.60 -12.02
N ASN A 252 0.52 -4.43 -13.10
CA ASN A 252 -0.10 -3.17 -13.50
C ASN A 252 -1.64 -3.26 -13.48
N SER A 253 -2.31 -2.23 -12.96
CA SER A 253 -3.77 -2.24 -12.83
C SER A 253 -4.51 -2.19 -14.17
N ALA A 254 -3.85 -1.78 -15.27
CA ALA A 254 -4.41 -1.71 -16.62
C ALA A 254 -4.48 -3.08 -17.32
N THR A 255 -3.51 -3.95 -17.04
CA THR A 255 -3.32 -5.23 -17.73
C THR A 255 -3.52 -6.44 -16.80
N ASN A 256 -4.10 -6.20 -15.62
CA ASN A 256 -4.39 -7.25 -14.65
C ASN A 256 -5.32 -8.32 -15.23
N ASN A 257 -5.06 -9.59 -14.93
CA ASN A 257 -5.84 -10.72 -15.45
C ASN A 257 -7.25 -10.80 -14.88
N HIS A 258 -7.49 -10.15 -13.73
CA HIS A 258 -8.77 -10.17 -13.05
C HIS A 258 -9.29 -8.74 -12.87
N PHE A 259 -10.34 -8.40 -13.62
CA PHE A 259 -11.14 -7.19 -13.43
C PHE A 259 -12.49 -7.56 -12.84
N LEU A 260 -12.94 -6.83 -11.83
CA LEU A 260 -14.29 -7.02 -11.28
C LEU A 260 -15.32 -6.50 -12.28
N SER A 261 -16.33 -7.32 -12.57
CA SER A 261 -17.57 -6.90 -13.24
C SER A 261 -18.41 -6.00 -12.34
N VAL A 262 -19.41 -5.32 -12.92
CA VAL A 262 -20.36 -4.46 -12.17
C VAL A 262 -21.03 -5.22 -11.01
N ASP A 263 -21.46 -6.46 -11.25
CA ASP A 263 -22.08 -7.31 -10.22
C ASP A 263 -21.08 -7.69 -9.11
N GLU A 264 -19.83 -8.00 -9.49
CA GLU A 264 -18.79 -8.30 -8.52
C GLU A 264 -18.42 -7.07 -7.70
N ILE A 265 -18.34 -5.87 -8.30
CA ILE A 265 -18.10 -4.61 -7.59
C ILE A 265 -19.19 -4.37 -6.54
N ASN A 266 -20.45 -4.58 -6.88
CA ASN A 266 -21.57 -4.45 -5.93
C ASN A 266 -21.45 -5.42 -4.76
N ASN A 267 -21.12 -6.68 -5.02
CA ASN A 267 -20.87 -7.64 -3.96
C ASN A 267 -19.65 -7.28 -3.12
N PHE A 268 -18.59 -6.79 -3.75
CA PHE A 268 -17.31 -6.46 -3.12
C PHE A 268 -17.43 -5.26 -2.18
N ASN A 269 -18.12 -4.21 -2.60
CA ASN A 269 -18.30 -2.99 -1.82
C ASN A 269 -19.25 -3.17 -0.61
N ASN A 270 -20.08 -4.21 -0.62
CA ASN A 270 -21.01 -4.55 0.46
C ASN A 270 -20.45 -5.58 1.44
N ARG A 271 -19.25 -6.11 1.20
CA ARG A 271 -18.56 -7.00 2.15
C ARG A 271 -17.93 -6.18 3.28
N PRO A 272 -17.98 -6.67 4.53
CA PRO A 272 -17.29 -6.03 5.65
C PRO A 272 -15.77 -5.96 5.45
#